data_AF-A0A2D5MPK2-F1
#
_entry.id   AF-A0A2D5MPK2-F1
#
_cell.length_a   1.000
_cell.length_b   1.000
_cell.length_c   1.000
_cell.angle_alpha   90.00
_cell.angle_beta   90.00
_cell.angle_gamma   90.00
#
_symmetry.space_group_name_H-M   'P 1'
#
loop_
_entity.id
_entity.type
_entity.pdbx_description
1 polymer ?
#
loop_
_entity_poly.entity_id
_entity_poly.type
_entity_poly.pdbx_seq_one_letter_code
_entity_poly.pdbx_strand_id
1 'polypeptide(L)'
;MPIEKPRYLTDSYIGSFARDDAEDMDQLQMVKHMVSRFNAWLKQSGSNQRYRVCLKGRKPYKKMKTPTSKGPVSYTYWGTVVGGIENASVLKAYIYTRGS
;
A
#
# COMPACT_ATOMS: atom_id res chain seq x y z
N MET A 1 25.56 20.53 6.56
CA MET A 1 25.40 19.10 6.22
C MET A 1 24.27 18.98 5.22
N PRO A 2 24.47 18.40 4.02
CA PRO A 2 23.36 18.18 3.10
C PRO A 2 22.44 17.14 3.74
N ILE A 3 21.17 17.49 3.92
CA ILE A 3 20.14 16.57 4.38
C ILE A 3 19.91 15.60 3.22
N GLU A 4 20.49 14.41 3.29
CA GLU A 4 20.25 13.37 2.29
C GLU A 4 18.75 13.07 2.24
N LYS A 5 18.15 13.39 1.09
CA LYS A 5 16.73 13.14 0.87
C LYS A 5 16.53 11.62 0.94
N PRO A 6 15.68 11.10 1.85
CA PRO A 6 15.43 9.66 1.90
C PRO A 6 14.97 9.19 0.51
N ARG A 7 15.69 8.21 -0.04
CA ARG A 7 15.40 7.65 -1.36
C ARG A 7 14.14 6.80 -1.27
N TYR A 8 12.98 7.43 -1.38
CA TYR A 8 11.72 6.72 -1.51
C TYR A 8 11.70 5.93 -2.82
N LEU A 9 11.08 4.74 -2.83
CA LEU A 9 11.02 3.89 -4.03
C LEU A 9 10.36 4.63 -5.21
N THR A 10 9.37 5.48 -4.92
CA THR A 10 8.61 6.30 -5.87
C THR A 10 8.04 7.52 -5.14
N ASP A 11 7.79 8.63 -5.84
CA ASP A 11 7.15 9.84 -5.27
C ASP A 11 5.72 9.60 -4.75
N SER A 12 5.12 8.49 -5.15
CA SER A 12 3.79 8.03 -4.69
C SER A 12 3.82 7.27 -3.37
N TYR A 13 4.99 6.92 -2.84
CA TYR A 13 5.12 6.13 -1.62
C TYR A 13 4.87 7.00 -0.39
N ILE A 14 3.94 6.56 0.47
CA ILE A 14 3.59 7.27 1.72
C ILE A 14 4.30 6.65 2.92
N GLY A 15 4.27 5.33 3.04
CA GLY A 15 4.76 4.66 4.23
C GLY A 15 4.62 3.15 4.20
N SER A 16 5.24 2.51 5.19
CA SER A 16 5.09 1.09 5.49
C SER A 16 4.45 0.98 6.87
N PHE A 17 3.41 0.17 6.96
CA PHE A 17 2.63 -0.04 8.17
C PHE A 17 2.69 -1.53 8.53
N ALA A 18 3.04 -1.86 9.77
CA ALA A 18 2.95 -3.21 10.28
C ALA A 18 1.48 -3.57 10.53
N ARG A 19 1.08 -4.76 10.12
CA ARG A 19 -0.31 -5.23 10.26
C ARG A 19 -0.66 -5.62 11.70
N ASP A 20 0.35 -6.03 12.47
CA ASP A 20 0.21 -6.46 13.87
C ASP A 20 0.31 -5.30 14.86
N ASP A 21 0.59 -4.08 14.39
CA ASP A 21 0.68 -2.88 15.20
C ASP A 21 -0.60 -2.06 15.04
N ALA A 22 -1.31 -1.82 16.15
CA ALA A 22 -2.57 -1.10 16.15
C ALA A 22 -2.41 0.38 15.75
N GLU A 23 -1.31 1.01 16.17
CA GLU A 23 -1.04 2.42 15.86
C GLU A 23 -0.77 2.60 14.37
N ASP A 24 0.04 1.72 13.78
CA ASP A 24 0.29 1.72 12.33
C ASP A 24 -1.01 1.51 11.53
N MET A 25 -1.90 0.65 12.01
CA MET A 25 -3.19 0.41 11.37
C MET A 25 -4.13 1.62 11.47
N ASP A 26 -4.13 2.33 12.61
CA ASP A 26 -4.87 3.59 12.78
C ASP A 26 -4.33 4.70 11.89
N GLN A 27 -3.00 4.84 11.81
CA GLN A 27 -2.35 5.77 10.89
C GLN A 27 -2.71 5.46 9.44
N LEU A 28 -2.75 4.18 9.06
CA LEU A 28 -3.17 3.77 7.72
C LEU A 28 -4.64 4.12 7.44
N GLN A 29 -5.54 3.98 8.42
CA GLN A 29 -6.92 4.44 8.28
C GLN A 29 -6.98 5.96 8.12
N MET A 30 -6.22 6.70 8.90
CA MET A 30 -6.13 8.17 8.80
C MET A 30 -5.71 8.61 7.38
N VAL A 31 -4.71 7.96 6.79
CA VAL A 31 -4.28 8.22 5.40
C VAL A 31 -5.44 8.00 4.42
N LYS A 32 -6.21 6.92 4.56
CA LYS A 32 -7.38 6.65 3.71
C LYS A 32 -8.47 7.73 3.88
N HIS A 33 -8.75 8.14 5.11
CA HIS A 33 -9.72 9.19 5.40
C HIS A 33 -9.29 10.54 4.83
N MET A 34 -8.02 10.89 4.94
CA MET A 34 -7.45 12.10 4.35
C MET A 34 -7.65 12.13 2.83
N VAL A 35 -7.33 11.05 2.13
CA VAL A 35 -7.53 10.95 0.66
C VAL A 35 -9.01 11.03 0.30
N SER A 36 -9.89 10.40 1.08
CA SER A 36 -11.34 10.50 0.87
C SER A 36 -11.85 11.94 0.98
N ARG A 37 -11.43 12.65 2.05
CA ARG A 37 -11.79 14.05 2.27
C ARG A 37 -11.23 14.96 1.18
N PHE A 38 -10.00 14.72 0.73
CA PHE A 38 -9.39 15.46 -0.37
C PHE A 38 -10.15 15.27 -1.69
N ASN A 39 -10.57 14.04 -1.99
CA ASN A 39 -11.42 13.77 -3.16
C ASN A 39 -12.79 14.47 -3.08
N ALA A 40 -13.40 14.53 -1.89
CA ALA A 40 -14.65 15.25 -1.69
C ALA A 40 -14.47 16.76 -1.91
N TRP A 41 -13.37 17.34 -1.43
CA TRP A 41 -13.04 18.73 -1.65
C TRP A 41 -12.81 19.05 -3.13
N LEU A 42 -12.06 18.21 -3.86
CA LEU A 42 -11.86 18.35 -5.30
C LEU A 42 -13.16 18.27 -6.09
N LYS A 43 -14.10 17.41 -5.66
CA LYS A 43 -15.43 17.35 -6.25
C LYS A 43 -16.18 18.67 -6.04
N GLN A 44 -16.10 19.25 -4.85
CA GLN A 44 -16.73 20.53 -4.54
C GLN A 44 -16.12 21.70 -5.32
N SER A 45 -14.80 21.66 -5.57
CA SER A 45 -14.10 22.67 -6.37
C SER A 45 -14.29 22.51 -7.89
N GLY A 46 -15.12 21.57 -8.34
CA GLY A 46 -15.37 21.30 -9.75
C GLY A 46 -14.27 20.50 -10.48
N SER A 47 -13.27 19.96 -9.77
CA SER A 47 -12.24 19.11 -10.37
C SER A 47 -12.72 17.66 -10.48
N ASN A 48 -12.44 17.03 -11.62
CA ASN A 48 -12.67 15.59 -11.84
C ASN A 48 -11.51 14.72 -11.35
N GLN A 49 -10.41 15.31 -10.89
CA GLN A 49 -9.26 14.55 -10.43
C GLN A 49 -9.57 13.79 -9.14
N ARG A 50 -9.25 12.50 -9.11
CA ARG A 50 -9.44 11.64 -7.94
C ARG A 50 -8.15 10.92 -7.60
N TYR A 51 -7.93 10.69 -6.32
CA TYR A 51 -6.79 9.95 -5.79
C TYR A 51 -7.26 8.63 -5.19
N ARG A 52 -6.40 7.61 -5.22
CA ARG A 52 -6.62 6.31 -4.59
C ARG A 52 -5.40 5.93 -3.76
N VAL A 53 -5.67 5.35 -2.59
CA VAL A 53 -4.64 4.66 -1.79
C VAL A 53 -4.54 3.22 -2.31
N CYS A 54 -3.36 2.83 -2.76
CA CYS A 54 -3.04 1.47 -3.15
C CYS A 54 -2.13 0.83 -2.11
N LEU A 55 -2.49 -0.37 -1.67
CA LEU A 55 -1.70 -1.14 -0.71
C LEU A 55 -0.97 -2.28 -1.40
N LYS A 56 0.31 -2.47 -1.05
CA LYS A 56 1.08 -3.65 -1.43
C LYS A 56 1.55 -4.39 -0.19
N GLY A 57 1.10 -5.63 -0.05
CA GLY A 57 1.60 -6.54 0.99
C GLY A 57 3.07 -6.91 0.77
N ARG A 58 3.82 -7.00 1.86
CA ARG A 58 5.20 -7.46 1.98
C ARG A 58 5.36 -8.32 3.22
N LYS A 59 6.45 -9.08 3.28
CA LYS A 59 6.77 -9.98 4.39
C LYS A 59 5.61 -10.95 4.70
N PRO A 60 5.43 -12.02 3.91
CA PRO A 60 4.37 -12.98 4.17
C PRO A 60 4.56 -13.71 5.50
N TYR A 61 3.48 -13.90 6.28
CA TYR A 61 3.52 -14.69 7.51
C TYR A 61 3.85 -16.15 7.25
N LYS A 62 3.21 -16.74 6.23
CA LYS A 62 3.38 -18.16 5.89
C LYS A 62 3.66 -18.34 4.40
N LYS A 63 4.54 -19.30 4.07
CA LYS A 63 4.69 -19.77 2.69
C LYS A 63 3.51 -20.65 2.32
N MET A 64 3.00 -20.51 1.11
CA MET A 64 1.83 -21.26 0.63
C MET A 64 2.11 -21.88 -0.73
N LYS A 65 1.49 -23.02 -1.00
CA LYS A 65 1.62 -23.69 -2.31
C LYS A 65 0.65 -23.03 -3.30
N THR A 66 1.17 -22.46 -4.38
CA THR A 66 0.34 -22.04 -5.53
C THR A 66 0.14 -23.23 -6.48
N PRO A 67 -0.93 -23.24 -7.30
CA PRO A 67 -1.18 -24.32 -8.27
C PRO A 67 0.01 -24.59 -9.22
N THR A 68 0.79 -23.56 -9.51
CA THR A 68 1.94 -23.60 -10.42
C THR A 68 3.28 -23.84 -9.74
N SER A 69 3.33 -23.84 -8.41
CA SER A 69 4.58 -23.98 -7.65
C SER A 69 4.89 -25.44 -7.31
N LYS A 70 6.16 -25.84 -7.48
CA LYS A 70 6.65 -27.16 -7.06
C LYS A 70 6.63 -27.34 -5.53
N GLY A 71 6.64 -26.26 -4.76
CA GLY A 71 6.62 -26.25 -3.30
C GLY A 71 6.12 -24.93 -2.73
N PRO A 72 6.03 -24.78 -1.39
CA PRO A 72 5.48 -23.58 -0.77
C PRO A 72 6.35 -22.35 -1.03
N VAL A 73 5.73 -21.29 -1.56
CA VAL A 73 6.37 -20.04 -1.98
C VAL A 73 5.81 -18.84 -1.19
N SER A 74 6.65 -17.82 -1.01
CA SER A 74 6.30 -16.56 -0.35
C SER A 74 5.65 -15.56 -1.31
N TYR A 75 6.11 -15.55 -2.55
CA TYR A 75 5.71 -14.60 -3.58
C TYR A 75 5.32 -15.34 -4.86
N THR A 76 4.35 -14.78 -5.57
CA THR A 76 4.05 -15.18 -6.95
C THR A 76 5.19 -14.74 -7.86
N TYR A 77 5.25 -15.29 -9.07
CA TYR A 77 6.21 -14.88 -10.10
C TYR A 77 6.21 -13.36 -10.33
N TRP A 78 5.04 -12.72 -10.19
CA TRP A 78 4.84 -11.27 -10.34
C TRP A 78 5.17 -10.44 -9.08
N GLY A 79 5.75 -11.06 -8.05
CA GLY A 79 6.16 -10.37 -6.81
C GLY A 79 5.01 -9.98 -5.87
N THR A 80 3.83 -10.58 -6.04
CA THR A 80 2.70 -10.41 -5.11
C THR A 80 2.78 -11.46 -4.01
N VAL A 81 2.42 -11.10 -2.77
CA VAL A 81 2.37 -12.07 -1.66
C VAL A 81 1.36 -13.17 -1.97
N VAL A 82 1.79 -14.42 -1.83
CA VAL A 82 0.89 -15.59 -1.96
C VAL A 82 -0.03 -15.62 -0.75
N GLY A 83 -1.33 -15.83 -0.94
CA GLY A 83 -2.35 -15.67 0.11
C GLY A 83 -2.87 -14.23 0.25
N GLY A 84 -2.49 -13.33 -0.68
CA GLY A 84 -3.04 -11.98 -0.74
C GLY A 84 -2.52 -11.05 0.35
N ILE A 85 -3.23 -9.94 0.56
CA ILE A 85 -2.84 -8.91 1.53
C ILE A 85 -3.02 -9.37 2.98
N GLU A 86 -3.87 -10.37 3.21
CA GLU A 86 -4.15 -10.93 4.54
C GLU A 86 -2.96 -11.73 5.08
N ASN A 87 -2.21 -12.38 4.21
CA ASN A 87 -0.98 -13.09 4.58
C ASN A 87 0.24 -12.15 4.69
N ALA A 88 0.09 -10.84 4.51
CA ALA A 88 1.20 -9.90 4.60
C ALA A 88 1.30 -9.26 5.99
N SER A 89 2.50 -9.29 6.59
CA SER A 89 2.75 -8.62 7.87
C SER A 89 3.09 -7.14 7.74
N VAL A 90 3.48 -6.69 6.55
CA VAL A 90 3.75 -5.28 6.27
C VAL A 90 2.94 -4.82 5.06
N LEU A 91 2.26 -3.69 5.22
CA LEU A 91 1.47 -3.02 4.20
C LEU A 91 2.19 -1.75 3.76
N LYS A 92 2.63 -1.71 2.50
CA LYS A 92 3.16 -0.48 1.90
C LYS A 92 2.03 0.31 1.25
N ALA A 93 1.87 1.57 1.63
CA ALA A 93 0.85 2.44 1.07
C ALA A 93 1.42 3.39 0.01
N TYR A 94 0.68 3.53 -1.08
CA TYR A 94 0.97 4.41 -2.20
C TYR A 94 -0.25 5.24 -2.53
N ILE A 95 -0.08 6.49 -2.93
CA ILE A 95 -1.17 7.32 -3.46
C ILE A 95 -0.95 7.53 -4.95
N TYR A 96 -1.98 7.19 -5.73
CA TYR A 96 -2.00 7.42 -7.17
C TYR A 96 -3.21 8.24 -7.56
N THR A 97 -3.09 9.00 -8.63
CA THR A 97 -4.26 9.53 -9.33
C THR A 97 -5.03 8.37 -9.96
N ARG A 98 -6.36 8.45 -9.93
CA ARG A 98 -7.22 7.68 -10.83
C ARG A 98 -7.11 8.40 -12.17
N GLY A 99 -6.75 7.66 -13.22
CA GLY A 99 -6.79 8.18 -14.58
C GLY A 99 -8.16 8.81 -14.83
N SER A 100 -8.14 10.03 -15.36
CA SER A 100 -9.31 10.77 -15.83
C SER A 100 -9.99 10.04 -16.97
#